data_AF-A0A7J5BJJ6-F1
#
_entry.id   AF-A0A7J5BJJ6-F1
#
_cell.length_a   1.000
_cell.length_b   1.000
_cell.length_c   1.000
_cell.angle_alpha   90.00
_cell.angle_beta   90.00
_cell.angle_gamma   90.00
#
_symmetry.space_group_name_H-M   'P 1'
#
loop_
_entity.id
_entity.type
_entity.pdbx_description
1 polymer ?
#
loop_
_entity_poly.entity_id
_entity_poly.type
_entity_poly.pdbx_seq_one_letter_code
_entity_poly.pdbx_strand_id
1 'polypeptide(L)'
;MAEQPISRQGFIIQHYTRLGLTIAVAESLTAGLVSGALADVPGASKVLAGGITAYQTPLKHRLLGVDKQLLEERGAVDPQVAEEMALGVRERLAQGPLVSTVGISTTGVAGPDWQDDQPPGTVFIGLASQSGVTHFAHHFGGSRQAIREATVSAALDHLWEHIDLGMR
;
A
#
# COMPACT_ATOMS: atom_id res chain seq x y z
N MET A 1 16.75 25.05 19.79
CA MET A 1 16.15 23.70 19.77
C MET A 1 16.63 23.03 18.51
N ALA A 2 17.30 21.88 18.59
CA ALA A 2 17.61 21.10 17.40
C ALA A 2 16.28 20.65 16.77
N GLU A 3 16.11 20.86 15.46
CA GLU A 3 15.00 20.24 14.73
C GLU A 3 15.08 18.74 14.93
N GLN A 4 14.01 18.14 15.42
CA GLN A 4 13.91 16.69 15.43
C GLN A 4 13.98 16.19 13.98
N PRO A 5 14.71 15.08 13.71
CA PRO A 5 14.75 14.52 12.37
C PRO A 5 13.31 14.17 11.94
N ILE A 6 12.97 14.58 10.72
CA ILE A 6 11.65 14.32 10.12
C ILE A 6 11.46 12.81 10.05
N SER A 7 10.32 12.31 10.55
CA SER A 7 9.96 10.89 10.41
C SER A 7 9.79 10.52 8.93
N ARG A 8 9.93 9.24 8.57
CA ARG A 8 9.71 8.79 7.18
C ARG A 8 8.36 9.23 6.63
N GLN A 9 7.30 9.09 7.42
CA GLN A 9 5.96 9.56 7.05
C GLN A 9 5.95 11.09 6.88
N GLY A 10 6.60 11.84 7.77
CA GLY A 10 6.78 13.28 7.65
C GLY A 10 7.44 13.69 6.33
N PHE A 11 8.48 12.97 5.92
CA PHE A 11 9.17 13.19 4.65
C PHE A 11 8.23 12.95 3.47
N ILE A 12 7.52 11.82 3.45
CA ILE A 12 6.53 11.48 2.42
C ILE A 12 5.47 12.58 2.31
N ILE A 13 4.84 12.97 3.43
CA ILE A 13 3.79 13.99 3.43
C ILE A 13 4.32 15.32 2.92
N GLN A 14 5.50 15.76 3.38
CA GLN A 14 6.10 17.01 2.93
C GLN A 14 6.39 17.01 1.43
N HIS A 15 7.00 15.95 0.91
CA HIS A 15 7.44 15.87 -0.48
C HIS A 15 6.28 15.65 -1.45
N TYR A 16 5.34 14.74 -1.15
CA TYR A 16 4.13 14.58 -1.97
C TYR A 16 3.31 15.88 -2.01
N THR A 17 3.22 16.62 -0.89
CA THR A 17 2.58 17.94 -0.88
C THR A 17 3.26 18.92 -1.84
N ARG A 18 4.60 18.98 -1.84
CA ARG A 18 5.35 19.88 -2.75
C ARG A 18 5.17 19.50 -4.22
N LEU A 19 5.05 18.21 -4.51
CA LEU A 19 4.87 17.69 -5.86
C LEU A 19 3.39 17.71 -6.32
N GLY A 20 2.45 18.08 -5.44
CA GLY A 20 1.01 17.98 -5.75
C GLY A 20 0.54 16.54 -5.95
N LEU A 21 1.23 15.57 -5.37
CA LEU A 21 0.90 14.15 -5.42
C LEU A 21 0.03 13.76 -4.23
N THR A 22 -0.83 12.77 -4.46
CA THR A 22 -1.65 12.15 -3.42
C THR A 22 -1.47 10.63 -3.39
N ILE A 23 -1.91 9.98 -2.32
CA ILE A 23 -1.72 8.56 -2.04
C ILE A 23 -3.08 7.92 -1.77
N ALA A 24 -3.37 6.83 -2.49
CA ALA A 24 -4.52 5.96 -2.31
C ALA A 24 -4.06 4.59 -1.80
N VAL A 25 -4.70 4.06 -0.76
CA VAL A 25 -4.20 2.85 -0.06
C VAL A 25 -5.20 1.69 -0.15
N ALA A 26 -4.80 0.55 -0.69
CA ALA A 26 -5.55 -0.71 -0.64
C ALA A 26 -4.96 -1.65 0.41
N GLU A 27 -5.72 -1.96 1.47
CA GLU A 27 -5.19 -2.78 2.57
C GLU A 27 -5.89 -4.13 2.67
N SER A 28 -5.11 -5.21 2.83
CA SER A 28 -5.60 -6.51 3.27
C SER A 28 -5.02 -6.82 4.65
N LEU A 29 -3.86 -7.47 4.76
CA LEU A 29 -3.29 -7.90 6.05
C LEU A 29 -3.02 -6.76 7.05
N THR A 30 -2.74 -5.55 6.56
CA THR A 30 -2.48 -4.38 7.42
C THR A 30 -3.77 -3.77 7.97
N ALA A 31 -4.91 -3.95 7.30
CA ALA A 31 -6.24 -3.60 7.78
C ALA A 31 -6.40 -2.15 8.27
N GLY A 32 -5.81 -1.17 7.58
CA GLY A 32 -5.93 0.25 7.88
C GLY A 32 -4.67 0.87 8.50
N LEU A 33 -3.67 0.05 8.85
CA LEU A 33 -2.47 0.54 9.52
C LEU A 33 -1.58 1.41 8.61
N VAL A 34 -1.55 1.18 7.30
CA VAL A 34 -0.79 2.05 6.38
C VAL A 34 -1.44 3.42 6.31
N SER A 35 -2.77 3.44 6.15
CA SER A 35 -3.55 4.68 6.17
C SER A 35 -3.41 5.43 7.49
N GLY A 36 -3.47 4.72 8.63
CA GLY A 36 -3.28 5.28 9.96
C GLY A 36 -1.90 5.90 10.14
N ALA A 37 -0.83 5.20 9.75
CA ALA A 37 0.53 5.70 9.86
C ALA A 37 0.77 6.98 9.04
N LEU A 38 0.13 7.12 7.88
CA LEU A 38 0.15 8.36 7.09
C LEU A 38 -0.67 9.46 7.77
N ALA A 39 -1.87 9.12 8.28
CA ALA A 39 -2.78 10.06 8.92
C ALA A 39 -2.25 10.65 10.25
N ASP A 40 -1.35 9.95 10.93
CA ASP A 40 -0.70 10.41 12.17
C ASP A 40 0.20 11.65 11.96
N VAL A 41 0.53 11.99 10.71
CA VAL A 41 1.38 13.15 10.38
C VAL A 41 0.54 14.40 10.11
N PRO A 42 0.82 15.54 10.78
CA PRO A 42 0.18 16.81 10.45
C PRO A 42 0.31 17.18 8.98
N GLY A 43 -0.82 17.53 8.34
CA GLY A 43 -0.88 17.84 6.91
C GLY A 43 -1.19 16.65 6.00
N ALA A 44 -1.35 15.44 6.56
CA ALA A 44 -1.68 14.24 5.79
C ALA A 44 -2.93 14.39 4.91
N SER A 45 -3.91 15.21 5.27
CA SER A 45 -5.11 15.46 4.45
C SER A 45 -4.83 16.07 3.08
N LYS A 46 -3.64 16.63 2.84
CA LYS A 46 -3.21 17.12 1.52
C LYS A 46 -2.71 16.01 0.61
N VAL A 47 -2.33 14.87 1.18
CA VAL A 47 -1.62 13.78 0.49
C VAL A 47 -2.43 12.49 0.53
N LEU A 48 -2.96 12.08 1.68
CA LEU A 48 -3.79 10.88 1.80
C LEU A 48 -5.16 11.13 1.17
N ALA A 49 -5.38 10.59 -0.04
CA ALA A 49 -6.65 10.66 -0.75
C ALA A 49 -7.73 9.80 -0.08
N GLY A 50 -7.32 8.68 0.52
CA GLY A 50 -8.19 7.74 1.21
C GLY A 50 -7.65 6.31 1.12
N GLY A 51 -8.43 5.36 1.63
CA GLY A 51 -8.08 3.95 1.57
C GLY A 51 -9.29 3.03 1.51
N ILE A 52 -9.05 1.82 0.99
CA ILE A 52 -10.02 0.73 0.90
C ILE A 52 -9.41 -0.50 1.58
N THR A 53 -10.04 -0.96 2.66
CA THR A 53 -9.67 -2.23 3.30
C THR A 53 -10.44 -3.39 2.68
N ALA A 54 -9.82 -4.08 1.71
CA ALA A 54 -10.37 -5.24 1.01
C ALA A 54 -9.89 -6.55 1.67
N TYR A 55 -10.28 -6.75 2.93
CA TYR A 55 -9.77 -7.84 3.77
C TYR A 55 -10.17 -9.23 3.25
N GLN A 56 -11.42 -9.39 2.82
CA GLN A 56 -11.91 -10.63 2.23
C GLN A 56 -11.63 -10.69 0.72
N THR A 57 -11.26 -11.86 0.20
CA THR A 57 -10.94 -12.08 -1.22
C THR A 57 -12.00 -11.53 -2.19
N PRO A 58 -13.32 -11.76 -2.00
CA PRO A 58 -14.34 -11.21 -2.90
C PRO A 58 -14.40 -9.68 -2.93
N LEU A 59 -13.94 -9.00 -1.87
CA LEU A 59 -13.89 -7.54 -1.83
C LEU A 59 -12.73 -6.98 -2.65
N LYS A 60 -11.66 -7.75 -2.89
CA LYS A 60 -10.57 -7.36 -3.81
C LYS A 60 -11.12 -7.17 -5.22
N HIS A 61 -11.95 -8.11 -5.70
CA HIS A 61 -12.65 -7.94 -6.96
C HIS A 61 -13.67 -6.80 -6.92
N ARG A 62 -14.62 -6.82 -5.97
CA ARG A 62 -15.74 -5.87 -5.96
C ARG A 62 -15.32 -4.43 -5.75
N LEU A 63 -14.36 -4.19 -4.86
CA LEU A 63 -13.95 -2.85 -4.44
C LEU A 63 -12.66 -2.38 -5.07
N LEU A 64 -11.83 -3.28 -5.63
CA LEU A 64 -10.55 -2.91 -6.26
C LEU A 64 -10.45 -3.40 -7.70
N GLY A 65 -11.39 -4.18 -8.21
CA GLY A 65 -11.43 -4.56 -9.63
C GLY A 65 -10.38 -5.60 -9.98
N VAL A 66 -9.78 -6.25 -8.98
CA VAL A 66 -8.88 -7.38 -9.18
C VAL A 66 -9.62 -8.45 -9.97
N ASP A 67 -8.95 -9.03 -10.96
CA ASP A 67 -9.51 -10.03 -11.83
C ASP A 67 -9.99 -11.24 -11.03
N LYS A 68 -11.21 -11.70 -11.33
CA LYS A 68 -11.84 -12.79 -10.58
C LYS A 68 -11.16 -14.12 -10.85
N GLN A 69 -10.72 -14.35 -12.09
CA GLN A 69 -10.06 -15.58 -12.49
C GLN A 69 -8.66 -15.67 -11.85
N LEU A 70 -7.93 -14.55 -11.78
CA LEU A 70 -6.67 -14.46 -11.05
C LEU A 70 -6.83 -14.86 -9.57
N LEU A 71 -7.85 -14.32 -8.89
CA LEU A 71 -8.12 -14.65 -7.49
C LEU A 71 -8.51 -16.12 -7.28
N GLU A 72 -9.22 -16.73 -8.24
CA GLU A 72 -9.60 -18.14 -8.20
C GLU A 72 -8.42 -19.07 -8.46
N GLU A 73 -7.54 -18.73 -9.40
CA GLU A 73 -6.40 -19.55 -9.81
C GLU A 73 -5.17 -19.41 -8.90
N ARG A 74 -4.92 -18.21 -8.37
CA ARG A 74 -3.68 -17.89 -7.64
C ARG A 74 -3.89 -17.46 -6.19
N GLY A 75 -5.13 -17.27 -5.76
CA GLY A 75 -5.45 -16.83 -4.41
C GLY A 75 -5.18 -15.34 -4.18
N ALA A 76 -5.33 -14.89 -2.94
CA ALA A 76 -5.23 -13.47 -2.59
C ALA A 76 -3.80 -12.98 -2.34
N VAL A 77 -2.85 -13.90 -2.14
CA VAL A 77 -1.46 -13.61 -1.80
C VAL A 77 -0.59 -13.92 -3.01
N ASP A 78 -0.64 -13.00 -3.98
CA ASP A 78 0.05 -13.10 -5.26
C ASP A 78 0.56 -11.71 -5.69
N PRO A 79 1.72 -11.61 -6.37
CA PRO A 79 2.26 -10.34 -6.84
C PRO A 79 1.32 -9.59 -7.79
N GLN A 80 0.66 -10.28 -8.72
CA GLN A 80 -0.26 -9.66 -9.68
C GLN A 80 -1.52 -9.15 -8.97
N VAL A 81 -2.00 -9.86 -7.94
CA VAL A 81 -3.09 -9.36 -7.10
C VAL A 81 -2.69 -8.06 -6.39
N ALA A 82 -1.46 -7.95 -5.90
CA ALA A 82 -0.97 -6.71 -5.29
C ALA A 82 -0.94 -5.56 -6.31
N GLU A 83 -0.45 -5.80 -7.53
CA GLU A 83 -0.46 -4.82 -8.63
C GLU A 83 -1.87 -4.33 -8.96
N GLU A 84 -2.81 -5.27 -9.16
CA GLU A 84 -4.20 -4.95 -9.50
C GLU A 84 -4.93 -4.24 -8.34
N MET A 85 -4.62 -4.58 -7.09
CA MET A 85 -5.12 -3.83 -5.93
C MET A 85 -4.62 -2.38 -5.91
N ALA A 86 -3.33 -2.16 -6.23
CA ALA A 86 -2.72 -0.83 -6.24
C ALA A 86 -3.26 0.03 -7.40
N LEU A 87 -3.38 -0.55 -8.59
CA LEU A 87 -4.00 0.11 -9.74
C LEU A 87 -5.46 0.43 -9.44
N GLY A 88 -6.20 -0.54 -8.93
CA GLY A 88 -7.62 -0.43 -8.64
C GLY A 88 -7.97 0.65 -7.62
N VAL A 89 -7.17 0.79 -6.55
CA VAL A 89 -7.41 1.85 -5.56
C VAL A 89 -7.05 3.23 -6.11
N ARG A 90 -5.98 3.33 -6.90
CA ARG A 90 -5.60 4.55 -7.60
C ARG A 90 -6.75 5.00 -8.50
N GLU A 91 -7.25 4.15 -9.39
CA GLU A 91 -8.32 4.52 -10.33
C GLU A 91 -9.60 4.99 -9.63
N ARG A 92 -9.95 4.38 -8.49
CA ARG A 92 -11.15 4.73 -7.72
C ARG A 92 -11.05 6.07 -7.01
N LEU A 93 -9.87 6.42 -6.52
CA LEU A 93 -9.67 7.60 -5.70
C LEU A 93 -9.03 8.78 -6.47
N ALA A 94 -8.42 8.53 -7.64
CA ALA A 94 -7.81 9.54 -8.50
C ALA A 94 -8.86 10.34 -9.30
N GLN A 95 -9.78 10.99 -8.59
CA GLN A 95 -10.89 11.71 -9.19
C GLN A 95 -10.81 13.22 -8.89
N GLY A 96 -11.23 14.05 -9.84
CA GLY A 96 -11.23 15.50 -9.70
C GLY A 96 -9.85 16.06 -9.36
N PRO A 97 -9.67 16.78 -8.24
CA PRO A 97 -8.37 17.38 -7.87
C PRO A 97 -7.28 16.35 -7.53
N LEU A 98 -7.62 15.06 -7.44
CA LEU A 98 -6.73 13.97 -7.03
C LEU A 98 -6.13 13.20 -8.22
N VAL A 99 -6.15 13.75 -9.44
CA VAL A 99 -5.69 13.03 -10.65
C VAL A 99 -4.23 12.52 -10.56
N SER A 100 -3.38 13.20 -9.78
CA SER A 100 -1.99 12.82 -9.53
C SER A 100 -1.87 11.91 -8.30
N THR A 101 -2.61 10.80 -8.30
CA THR A 101 -2.60 9.80 -7.21
C THR A 101 -1.64 8.65 -7.51
N VAL A 102 -0.86 8.28 -6.48
CA VAL A 102 -0.11 7.02 -6.39
C VAL A 102 -0.94 6.02 -5.59
N GLY A 103 -1.20 4.84 -6.14
CA GLY A 103 -1.83 3.73 -5.43
C GLY A 103 -0.78 2.85 -4.76
N ILE A 104 -1.00 2.48 -3.51
CA ILE A 104 -0.21 1.45 -2.82
C ILE A 104 -1.14 0.37 -2.26
N SER A 105 -0.72 -0.89 -2.34
CA SER A 105 -1.50 -2.02 -1.83
C SER A 105 -0.69 -2.91 -0.89
N THR A 106 -1.38 -3.62 0.00
CA THR A 106 -0.79 -4.68 0.83
C THR A 106 -1.62 -5.95 0.79
N THR A 107 -1.00 -7.08 0.44
CA THR A 107 -1.59 -8.41 0.58
C THR A 107 -0.54 -9.40 1.08
N GLY A 108 -0.95 -10.43 1.83
CA GLY A 108 -0.01 -11.33 2.48
C GLY A 108 -0.60 -12.14 3.63
N VAL A 109 0.21 -13.03 4.16
CA VAL A 109 -0.13 -13.92 5.27
C VAL A 109 0.47 -13.38 6.56
N ALA A 110 -0.34 -12.73 7.38
CA ALA A 110 0.13 -12.27 8.69
C ALA A 110 0.35 -13.43 9.69
N GLY A 111 -0.16 -14.62 9.42
CA GLY A 111 -0.06 -15.78 10.33
C GLY A 111 -1.04 -15.75 11.51
N PRO A 112 -0.93 -16.72 12.44
CA PRO A 112 0.13 -17.73 12.51
C PRO A 112 -0.03 -18.89 11.54
N ASP A 113 -1.21 -19.04 10.93
CA ASP A 113 -1.52 -20.15 10.04
C ASP A 113 -1.12 -19.84 8.58
N TRP A 114 -0.94 -20.90 7.80
CA TRP A 114 -0.77 -20.82 6.35
C TRP A 114 -2.07 -20.36 5.70
N GLN A 115 -1.96 -19.72 4.53
CA GLN A 115 -3.09 -19.34 3.71
C GLN A 115 -2.74 -19.54 2.24
N ASP A 116 -3.61 -20.20 1.47
CA ASP A 116 -3.44 -20.41 0.02
C ASP A 116 -2.04 -20.96 -0.34
N ASP A 117 -1.57 -21.96 0.42
CA ASP A 117 -0.23 -22.57 0.33
C ASP A 117 0.96 -21.61 0.56
N GLN A 118 0.70 -20.40 1.07
CA GLN A 118 1.72 -19.43 1.44
C GLN A 118 2.02 -19.49 2.95
N PRO A 119 3.30 -19.51 3.36
CA PRO A 119 3.67 -19.48 4.76
C PRO A 119 3.42 -18.10 5.39
N PRO A 120 3.19 -18.03 6.72
CA PRO A 120 3.22 -16.79 7.48
C PRO A 120 4.46 -15.96 7.18
N GLY A 121 4.28 -14.67 6.95
CA GLY A 121 5.36 -13.74 6.61
C GLY A 121 5.43 -13.39 5.14
N THR A 122 4.81 -14.16 4.25
CA THR A 122 4.74 -13.86 2.81
C THR A 122 3.90 -12.62 2.57
N VAL A 123 4.49 -11.59 1.96
CA VAL A 123 3.85 -10.28 1.73
C VAL A 123 4.20 -9.76 0.34
N PHE A 124 3.19 -9.23 -0.35
CA PHE A 124 3.35 -8.47 -1.58
C PHE A 124 2.79 -7.06 -1.39
N ILE A 125 3.55 -6.08 -1.84
CA ILE A 125 3.18 -4.66 -1.84
C ILE A 125 3.12 -4.20 -3.28
N GLY A 126 1.97 -3.75 -3.76
CA GLY A 126 1.82 -3.17 -5.09
C GLY A 126 1.99 -1.65 -5.06
N LEU A 127 2.55 -1.07 -6.11
CA LEU A 127 2.64 0.37 -6.31
C LEU A 127 2.22 0.71 -7.75
N ALA A 128 1.24 1.60 -7.88
CA ALA A 128 0.74 2.09 -9.15
C ALA A 128 0.90 3.62 -9.23
N SER A 129 1.56 4.10 -10.26
CA SER A 129 1.73 5.54 -10.50
C SER A 129 1.50 5.86 -11.99
N GLN A 130 1.78 7.10 -12.38
CA GLN A 130 1.73 7.48 -13.80
C GLN A 130 2.83 6.79 -14.63
N SER A 131 3.92 6.31 -14.00
CA SER A 131 5.01 5.63 -14.70
C SER A 131 4.76 4.13 -14.93
N GLY A 132 3.70 3.57 -14.33
CA GLY A 132 3.36 2.16 -14.47
C GLY A 132 2.90 1.54 -13.14
N VAL A 133 2.85 0.21 -13.13
CA VAL A 133 2.49 -0.60 -11.96
C VAL A 133 3.60 -1.61 -11.72
N THR A 134 3.95 -1.83 -10.46
CA THR A 134 4.95 -2.80 -10.03
C THR A 134 4.57 -3.39 -8.66
N HIS A 135 5.22 -4.47 -8.26
CA HIS A 135 5.13 -5.01 -6.90
C HIS A 135 6.50 -5.20 -6.26
N PHE A 136 6.48 -5.44 -4.96
CA PHE A 136 7.62 -5.79 -4.14
C PHE A 136 7.28 -6.99 -3.27
N ALA A 137 8.09 -8.05 -3.36
CA ALA A 137 7.93 -9.25 -2.55
C ALA A 137 8.77 -9.16 -1.28
N HIS A 138 8.18 -9.55 -0.16
CA HIS A 138 8.82 -9.58 1.15
C HIS A 138 8.51 -10.87 1.89
N HIS A 139 9.41 -11.26 2.79
CA HIS A 139 9.17 -12.33 3.75
C HIS A 139 9.58 -11.87 5.15
N PHE A 140 8.60 -11.60 6.02
CA PHE A 140 8.84 -11.11 7.38
C PHE A 140 8.70 -12.23 8.42
N GLY A 141 9.62 -12.26 9.38
CA GLY A 141 9.52 -13.15 10.53
C GLY A 141 8.78 -12.52 11.71
N GLY A 142 8.34 -13.36 12.64
CA GLY A 142 7.82 -12.93 13.94
C GLY A 142 6.33 -13.17 14.12
N SER A 143 5.74 -12.48 15.10
CA SER A 143 4.32 -12.60 15.40
C SER A 143 3.46 -11.98 14.29
N ARG A 144 2.15 -12.29 14.32
CA ARG A 144 1.17 -11.65 13.45
C ARG A 144 1.24 -10.12 13.47
N GLN A 145 1.45 -9.54 14.64
CA GLN A 145 1.58 -8.11 14.79
C GLN A 145 2.90 -7.59 14.18
N ALA A 146 4.01 -8.27 14.43
CA ALA A 146 5.32 -7.90 13.88
C ALA A 146 5.32 -7.92 12.33
N ILE A 147 4.69 -8.92 11.71
CA ILE A 147 4.56 -9.01 10.25
C ILE A 147 3.75 -7.83 9.70
N ARG A 148 2.65 -7.45 10.36
CA ARG A 148 1.83 -6.30 9.94
C ARG A 148 2.60 -4.99 10.07
N GLU A 149 3.32 -4.79 11.16
CA GLU A 149 4.17 -3.60 11.37
C GLU A 149 5.31 -3.51 10.36
N ALA A 150 5.98 -4.63 10.07
CA ALA A 150 7.01 -4.70 9.04
C ALA A 150 6.44 -4.40 7.64
N THR A 151 5.23 -4.89 7.34
CA THR A 151 4.52 -4.59 6.09
C THR A 151 4.22 -3.09 5.96
N VAL A 152 3.73 -2.45 7.03
CA VAL A 152 3.49 -1.00 7.05
C VAL A 152 4.79 -0.24 6.83
N SER A 153 5.87 -0.67 7.49
CA SER A 153 7.17 -0.05 7.31
C SER A 153 7.65 -0.12 5.87
N ALA A 154 7.61 -1.30 5.26
CA ALA A 154 8.03 -1.51 3.89
C ALA A 154 7.15 -0.76 2.87
N ALA A 155 5.85 -0.64 3.12
CA ALA A 155 4.96 0.16 2.27
C ALA A 155 5.35 1.65 2.28
N LEU A 156 5.71 2.17 3.45
CA LEU A 156 6.21 3.54 3.58
C LEU A 156 7.59 3.72 2.94
N ASP A 157 8.47 2.72 3.01
CA ASP A 157 9.77 2.74 2.32
C ASP A 157 9.59 2.83 0.80
N HIS A 158 8.69 2.04 0.22
CA HIS A 158 8.40 2.09 -1.22
C HIS A 158 7.78 3.42 -1.67
N LEU A 159 6.94 4.04 -0.83
CA LEU A 159 6.44 5.39 -1.10
C LEU A 159 7.54 6.44 -1.05
N TRP A 160 8.53 6.29 -0.16
CA TRP A 160 9.69 7.17 -0.08
C TRP A 160 10.57 7.00 -1.32
N GLU A 161 10.97 5.76 -1.65
CA GLU A 161 11.83 5.48 -2.81
C GLU A 161 11.21 5.94 -4.14
N HIS A 162 9.88 5.86 -4.28
CA HIS A 162 9.16 6.42 -5.43
C HIS A 162 9.41 7.93 -5.62
N ILE A 163 9.57 8.70 -4.54
CA ILE A 163 9.92 10.13 -4.62
C ILE A 163 11.32 10.29 -5.21
N ASP A 164 12.30 9.53 -4.72
CA ASP A 164 13.69 9.63 -5.13
C ASP A 164 13.89 9.26 -6.60
N LEU A 165 13.13 8.28 -7.10
CA LEU A 165 13.12 7.91 -8.52
C LEU A 165 12.46 8.98 -9.40
N GLY A 166 11.42 9.65 -8.91
CA GLY A 166 10.75 10.75 -9.64
C GLY A 166 11.51 12.08 -9.62
N MET A 167 12.53 12.23 -8.76
CA MET A 167 13.41 13.40 -8.69
C MET A 167 14.65 13.30 -9.59
N ARG A 168 14.89 12.15 -10.25
CA ARG A 168 15.97 11.95 -11.23
C ARG A 168 15.47 12.15 -12.65
#